data_AF-A0A698W988-F1
#
_entry.id   AF-A0A698W988-F1
#
_cell.length_a   1.000
_cell.length_b   1.000
_cell.length_c   1.000
_cell.angle_alpha   90.00
_cell.angle_beta   90.00
_cell.angle_gamma   90.00
#
_symmetry.space_group_name_H-M   'P 1'
#
loop_
_entity.id
_entity.type
_entity.pdbx_description
1 polymer ?
#
loop_
_entity_poly.entity_id
_entity_poly.type
_entity_poly.pdbx_seq_one_letter_code
_entity_poly.pdbx_strand_id
1 'polypeptide(L)'
;MNITHVIAITLGISLLTACHTDNRKSRKPPVQVVYRFDDHRYLELEGFYCQGGLVYVDTQRDIRSRIYDISDGYRIFTKKFIHPSERYIAIMSYEAGAFTVSKDYGQTWGVASYSPGGGAKRYGSWPPLRETIDSFTVVNDQGFLLTKQGDLYISSKP
;
A
#
# COMPACT_ATOMS: atom_id res chain seq x y z
N MET A 1 53.46 -58.42 -25.42
CA MET A 1 53.25 -57.56 -26.60
C MET A 1 51.81 -57.08 -26.55
N ASN A 2 51.43 -55.81 -26.37
CA ASN A 2 52.12 -54.55 -26.13
C ASN A 2 51.02 -53.58 -25.62
N ILE A 3 51.32 -52.79 -24.58
CA ILE A 3 51.03 -51.34 -24.46
C ILE A 3 49.52 -50.95 -24.53
N THR A 4 48.85 -50.35 -23.54
CA THR A 4 49.16 -49.05 -22.93
C THR A 4 48.20 -48.76 -21.76
N HIS A 5 48.71 -48.11 -20.72
CA HIS A 5 47.98 -47.50 -19.60
C HIS A 5 47.12 -46.31 -20.04
N VAL A 6 45.90 -46.16 -19.50
CA VAL A 6 45.37 -44.84 -19.08
C VAL A 6 44.50 -44.99 -17.83
N ILE A 7 44.91 -44.27 -16.81
CA ILE A 7 44.31 -44.00 -15.50
C ILE A 7 43.08 -43.09 -15.67
N ALA A 8 41.97 -43.34 -14.97
CA ALA A 8 41.08 -42.26 -14.54
C ALA A 8 40.15 -42.71 -13.40
N ILE A 9 40.47 -42.18 -12.22
CA ILE A 9 39.74 -42.24 -10.96
C ILE A 9 38.29 -41.77 -11.17
N THR A 10 37.32 -42.66 -10.97
CA THR A 10 35.90 -42.31 -10.87
C THR A 10 35.61 -41.70 -9.50
N LEU A 11 36.03 -40.45 -9.27
CA LEU A 11 35.42 -39.58 -8.26
C LEU A 11 34.20 -38.93 -8.92
N GLY A 12 33.06 -39.60 -8.84
CA GLY A 12 31.77 -39.04 -9.21
C GLY A 12 31.47 -37.85 -8.30
N ILE A 13 31.53 -36.65 -8.87
CA ILE A 13 31.16 -35.39 -8.26
C ILE A 13 29.66 -35.46 -7.94
N SER A 14 29.33 -35.72 -6.69
CA SER A 14 28.01 -35.42 -6.12
C SER A 14 27.88 -33.91 -6.09
N LEU A 15 27.42 -33.33 -7.20
CA LEU A 15 26.96 -31.96 -7.26
C LEU A 15 25.87 -31.80 -6.19
N LEU A 16 26.22 -31.11 -5.11
CA LEU A 16 25.29 -30.57 -4.15
C LEU A 16 24.33 -29.67 -4.93
N THR A 17 23.16 -30.17 -5.30
CA THR A 17 21.97 -29.33 -5.42
C THR A 17 21.64 -28.86 -4.01
N ALA A 18 22.39 -27.88 -3.52
CA ALA A 18 21.93 -27.03 -2.46
C ALA A 18 20.72 -26.30 -3.04
N CYS A 19 19.53 -26.86 -2.79
CA CYS A 19 18.28 -26.16 -2.96
C CYS A 19 18.48 -24.76 -2.38
N HIS A 20 18.29 -23.73 -3.20
CA HIS A 20 18.03 -22.39 -2.71
C HIS A 20 16.74 -22.48 -1.87
N THR A 21 16.89 -22.84 -0.60
CA THR A 21 15.85 -22.66 0.41
C THR A 21 15.72 -21.17 0.58
N ASP A 22 14.81 -20.63 -0.23
CA ASP A 22 14.39 -19.25 -0.23
C ASP A 22 13.79 -18.97 1.16
N ASN A 23 14.64 -18.60 2.12
CA ASN A 23 14.31 -18.34 3.52
C ASN A 23 13.48 -17.05 3.68
N ARG A 24 12.56 -16.78 2.73
CA ARG A 24 11.69 -15.59 2.72
C ARG A 24 10.85 -15.46 3.99
N LYS A 25 10.57 -16.56 4.69
CA LYS A 25 9.83 -16.55 5.97
C LYS A 25 10.62 -15.95 7.14
N SER A 26 11.96 -15.82 7.05
CA SER A 26 12.81 -15.33 8.15
C SER A 26 13.33 -13.90 7.96
N ARG A 27 13.14 -13.29 6.79
CA ARG A 27 13.69 -11.94 6.52
C ARG A 27 12.76 -10.88 7.10
N LYS A 28 13.31 -9.94 7.87
CA LYS A 28 12.58 -8.73 8.25
C LYS A 28 11.99 -8.07 6.99
N PRO A 29 10.70 -7.69 6.98
CA PRO A 29 10.11 -7.01 5.83
C PRO A 29 10.87 -5.72 5.51
N PRO A 30 11.09 -5.40 4.23
CA PRO A 30 11.71 -4.14 3.84
C PRO A 30 10.74 -2.98 4.10
N VAL A 31 11.31 -1.80 4.40
CA VAL A 31 10.59 -0.53 4.50
C VAL A 31 10.83 0.29 3.25
N GLN A 32 9.78 0.81 2.64
CA GLN A 32 9.85 1.55 1.38
C GLN A 32 8.91 2.76 1.42
N VAL A 33 9.34 3.91 0.90
CA VAL A 33 8.44 5.05 0.68
C VAL A 33 7.55 4.75 -0.53
N VAL A 34 6.24 4.63 -0.31
CA VAL A 34 5.26 4.25 -1.36
C VAL A 34 4.43 5.41 -1.87
N TYR A 35 4.39 6.52 -1.13
CA TYR A 35 3.74 7.76 -1.55
C TYR A 35 4.38 8.94 -0.85
N ARG A 36 4.60 10.04 -1.57
CA ARG A 36 5.05 11.32 -1.02
C ARG A 36 3.94 12.34 -1.25
N PHE A 37 3.48 12.98 -0.19
CA PHE A 37 2.54 14.11 -0.29
C PHE A 37 3.30 15.37 -0.71
N ASP A 38 4.51 15.54 -0.17
CA ASP A 38 5.47 16.60 -0.45
C ASP A 38 6.87 16.19 0.07
N ASP A 39 7.76 17.16 0.29
CA ASP A 39 9.14 16.95 0.71
C ASP A 39 9.28 16.41 2.14
N HIS A 40 8.30 16.65 3.02
CA HIS A 40 8.39 16.33 4.45
C HIS A 40 7.35 15.32 4.93
N ARG A 41 6.30 15.06 4.14
CA ARG A 41 5.22 14.12 4.44
C ARG A 41 5.18 12.94 3.48
N TYR A 42 5.20 11.72 4.00
CA TYR A 42 5.21 10.51 3.18
C TYR A 42 4.69 9.26 3.90
N LEU A 43 4.40 8.21 3.11
CA LEU A 43 3.98 6.89 3.58
C LEU A 43 5.12 5.89 3.42
N GLU A 44 5.43 5.20 4.50
CA GLU A 44 6.31 4.04 4.51
C GLU A 44 5.51 2.74 4.59
N LEU A 45 5.74 1.83 3.65
CA LEU A 45 5.21 0.48 3.66
C LEU A 45 6.29 -0.48 4.15
N GLU A 46 5.99 -1.20 5.24
CA GLU A 46 6.80 -2.30 5.75
C GLU A 46 6.17 -3.63 5.31
N GLY A 47 6.71 -4.26 4.27
CA GLY A 47 6.03 -5.42 3.66
C GLY A 47 6.59 -5.93 2.35
N PHE A 48 5.85 -6.83 1.70
CA PHE A 48 6.20 -7.47 0.44
C PHE A 48 5.05 -7.35 -0.57
N TYR A 49 5.35 -7.36 -1.87
CA TYR A 49 4.34 -7.35 -2.95
C TYR A 49 3.29 -6.23 -2.80
N CYS A 50 3.74 -5.04 -2.41
CA CYS A 50 2.88 -3.88 -2.20
C CYS A 50 1.82 -4.07 -1.09
N GLN A 51 2.07 -4.98 -0.15
CA GLN A 51 1.22 -5.31 0.97
C GLN A 51 2.02 -5.38 2.28
N GLY A 52 1.49 -4.84 3.38
CA GLY A 52 2.12 -4.90 4.70
C GLY A 52 1.60 -3.87 5.67
N GLY A 53 2.45 -3.45 6.62
CA GLY A 53 2.14 -2.38 7.57
C GLY A 53 2.39 -1.02 6.95
N LEU A 54 1.66 0.01 7.40
CA LEU A 54 1.75 1.36 6.86
C LEU A 54 2.01 2.37 7.97
N VAL A 55 3.00 3.24 7.75
CA VAL A 55 3.36 4.32 8.65
C VAL A 55 3.29 5.64 7.89
N TYR A 56 2.62 6.63 8.49
CA TYR A 56 2.69 8.02 8.06
C TYR A 56 3.84 8.73 8.78
N VAL A 57 4.58 9.54 8.03
CA VAL A 57 5.69 10.33 8.55
C VAL A 57 5.51 11.78 8.13
N ASP A 58 5.61 12.70 9.08
CA ASP A 58 5.81 14.14 8.87
C ASP A 58 7.06 14.57 9.64
N THR A 59 8.11 14.91 8.91
CA THR A 59 9.41 15.27 9.49
C THR A 59 9.46 16.69 10.06
N GLN A 60 8.59 17.60 9.62
CA GLN A 60 8.53 18.96 10.16
C GLN A 60 7.76 19.02 11.48
N ARG A 61 6.73 18.17 11.61
CA ARG A 61 5.89 18.09 12.81
C ARG A 61 6.34 17.03 13.82
N ASP A 62 7.42 16.30 13.53
CA ASP A 62 7.90 15.17 14.32
C ASP A 62 6.82 14.09 14.55
N ILE A 63 6.05 13.79 13.49
CA ILE A 63 4.99 12.78 13.53
C ILE A 63 5.48 11.51 12.84
N ARG A 64 5.38 10.39 13.57
CA ARG A 64 5.48 9.05 13.01
C ARG A 64 4.35 8.19 13.54
N SER A 65 3.31 8.01 12.75
CA SER A 65 2.07 7.36 13.17
C SER A 65 1.83 6.08 12.39
N ARG A 66 1.68 4.96 13.12
CA ARG A 66 1.35 3.67 12.51
C ARG A 66 -0.15 3.64 12.21
N ILE A 67 -0.48 3.48 10.93
CA ILE A 67 -1.87 3.41 10.46
C ILE A 67 -2.34 1.95 10.43
N TYR A 68 -1.47 1.05 9.96
CA TYR A 68 -1.73 -0.38 9.85
C TYR A 68 -0.53 -1.19 10.35
N ASP A 69 -0.80 -2.26 11.08
CA ASP A 69 0.17 -3.29 11.41
C ASP A 69 0.44 -4.20 10.20
N ILE A 70 1.56 -4.92 10.22
CA ILE A 70 1.89 -5.89 9.17
C ILE A 70 0.80 -6.98 9.08
N SER A 71 0.21 -7.35 10.22
CA SER A 71 -0.89 -8.33 10.31
C SER A 71 -2.17 -7.87 9.63
N ASP A 72 -2.40 -6.55 9.51
CA ASP A 72 -3.57 -6.01 8.82
C ASP A 72 -3.47 -6.21 7.31
N GLY A 73 -2.24 -6.38 6.80
CA GLY A 73 -1.99 -6.64 5.40
C GLY A 73 -2.52 -5.54 4.49
N TYR A 74 -2.35 -4.26 4.86
CA TYR A 74 -2.73 -3.13 4.03
C TYR A 74 -2.09 -3.24 2.65
N ARG A 75 -2.89 -3.02 1.61
CA ARG A 75 -2.46 -3.03 0.21
C ARG A 75 -2.54 -1.63 -0.36
N ILE A 76 -1.47 -1.18 -1.02
CA ILE A 76 -1.39 0.20 -1.52
C ILE A 76 -2.48 0.50 -2.56
N PHE A 77 -3.06 1.69 -2.47
CA PHE A 77 -3.90 2.22 -3.53
C PHE A 77 -3.04 2.67 -4.72
N THR A 78 -3.43 2.29 -5.94
CA THR A 78 -2.61 2.51 -7.16
C THR A 78 -3.33 3.27 -8.27
N LYS A 79 -4.46 3.92 -7.98
CA LYS A 79 -5.07 4.88 -8.92
C LYS A 79 -4.49 6.27 -8.70
N LYS A 80 -4.86 7.22 -9.55
CA LYS A 80 -4.44 8.61 -9.39
C LYS A 80 -4.87 9.11 -8.02
N PHE A 81 -3.89 9.54 -7.22
CA PHE A 81 -4.09 9.99 -5.85
C PHE A 81 -3.43 11.36 -5.68
N ILE A 82 -4.27 12.39 -5.52
CA ILE A 82 -3.86 13.80 -5.42
C ILE A 82 -4.18 14.26 -4.00
N HIS A 83 -3.19 14.72 -3.25
CA HIS A 83 -3.38 15.02 -1.83
C HIS A 83 -2.60 16.25 -1.36
N PRO A 84 -3.07 17.47 -1.71
CA PRO A 84 -2.50 18.70 -1.19
C PRO A 84 -2.88 19.05 0.25
N SER A 85 -3.96 18.49 0.82
CA SER A 85 -4.39 18.84 2.19
C SER A 85 -3.36 18.46 3.26
N GLU A 86 -3.16 19.34 4.25
CA GLU A 86 -2.24 19.10 5.37
C GLU A 86 -2.92 18.56 6.62
N ARG A 87 -4.00 19.22 7.05
CA ARG A 87 -4.69 18.87 8.30
C ARG A 87 -5.51 17.60 8.17
N TYR A 88 -6.29 17.51 7.09
CA TYR A 88 -7.07 16.31 6.77
C TYR A 88 -6.30 15.40 5.82
N ILE A 89 -5.92 14.23 6.31
CA ILE A 89 -5.20 13.22 5.54
C ILE A 89 -6.15 12.05 5.32
N ALA A 90 -6.17 11.46 4.12
CA ALA A 90 -7.03 10.33 3.82
C ALA A 90 -6.25 9.30 3.02
N ILE A 91 -6.23 8.08 3.53
CA ILE A 91 -5.53 6.94 2.95
C ILE A 91 -6.58 5.97 2.45
N MET A 92 -6.62 5.81 1.12
CA MET A 92 -7.57 4.95 0.45
C MET A 92 -7.22 3.47 0.69
N SER A 93 -8.22 2.66 1.04
CA SER A 93 -8.05 1.20 1.05
C SER A 93 -7.87 0.66 -0.37
N TYR A 94 -7.31 -0.54 -0.51
CA TYR A 94 -7.08 -1.15 -1.82
C TYR A 94 -8.36 -1.28 -2.65
N GLU A 95 -9.45 -1.79 -2.06
CA GLU A 95 -10.74 -1.94 -2.73
C GLU A 95 -11.58 -0.66 -2.74
N ALA A 96 -11.07 0.42 -2.15
CA ALA A 96 -11.73 1.72 -2.05
C ALA A 96 -13.15 1.69 -1.45
N GLY A 97 -13.50 0.65 -0.68
CA GLY A 97 -14.79 0.56 0.02
C GLY A 97 -14.88 1.51 1.23
N ALA A 98 -13.75 1.78 1.86
CA ALA A 98 -13.58 2.75 2.94
C ALA A 98 -12.18 3.36 2.88
N PHE A 99 -11.94 4.42 3.65
CA PHE A 99 -10.63 5.05 3.75
C PHE A 99 -10.37 5.46 5.19
N THR A 100 -9.11 5.41 5.61
CA THR A 100 -8.68 5.84 6.94
C THR A 100 -8.25 7.29 6.87
N VAL A 101 -8.71 8.10 7.81
CA VAL A 101 -8.48 9.54 7.83
C VAL A 101 -7.83 9.99 9.12
N SER A 102 -7.00 11.01 9.01
CA SER A 102 -6.59 11.86 10.12
C SER A 102 -7.19 13.24 9.93
N LYS A 103 -7.65 13.86 11.02
CA LYS A 103 -8.16 15.24 11.05
C LYS A 103 -7.21 16.19 11.80
N ASP A 104 -6.04 15.70 12.18
CA ASP A 104 -5.10 16.32 13.10
C ASP A 104 -3.64 16.16 12.63
N TYR A 105 -3.41 16.34 11.32
CA TYR A 105 -2.08 16.32 10.68
C TYR A 105 -1.36 14.96 10.71
N GLY A 106 -2.10 13.87 10.92
CA GLY A 106 -1.58 12.50 10.97
C GLY A 106 -1.29 11.96 12.37
N GLN A 107 -1.69 12.67 13.43
CA GLN A 107 -1.49 12.21 14.81
C GLN A 107 -2.41 11.04 15.14
N THR A 108 -3.71 11.18 14.91
CA THR A 108 -4.71 10.14 15.14
C THR A 108 -5.40 9.74 13.85
N TRP A 109 -5.86 8.48 13.80
CA TRP A 109 -6.46 7.88 12.62
C TRP A 109 -7.79 7.22 12.95
N GLY A 110 -8.77 7.36 12.06
CA GLY A 110 -10.08 6.75 12.17
C GLY A 110 -10.63 6.35 10.80
N VAL A 111 -11.55 5.39 10.78
CA VAL A 111 -12.21 4.97 9.53
C VAL A 111 -13.26 6.00 9.12
N ALA A 112 -13.28 6.35 7.84
CA ALA A 112 -14.31 7.15 7.21
C ALA A 112 -14.94 6.42 6.01
N SER A 113 -16.18 6.79 5.72
CA SER A 113 -17.00 6.26 4.65
C SER A 113 -17.48 7.39 3.73
N TYR A 114 -17.96 7.01 2.54
CA TYR A 114 -18.48 7.96 1.56
C TYR A 114 -19.86 8.46 1.94
N SER A 115 -20.14 9.71 1.55
CA SER A 115 -21.47 10.30 1.53
C SER A 115 -21.97 10.45 0.09
N PRO A 116 -23.28 10.21 -0.16
CA PRO A 116 -24.22 9.53 0.74
C PRO A 116 -23.84 8.04 0.81
N GLY A 117 -24.06 7.37 1.94
CA GLY A 117 -23.70 5.95 2.18
C GLY A 117 -24.32 4.91 1.23
N GLY A 118 -24.85 5.32 0.08
CA GLY A 118 -25.31 4.53 -1.05
C GLY A 118 -24.55 4.77 -2.37
N GLY A 119 -23.55 5.66 -2.37
CA GLY A 119 -22.76 6.02 -3.55
C GLY A 119 -23.40 7.06 -4.46
N ALA A 120 -22.78 7.32 -5.61
CA ALA A 120 -23.21 8.36 -6.54
C ALA A 120 -24.55 8.05 -7.24
N LYS A 121 -24.95 6.77 -7.29
CA LYS A 121 -26.29 6.38 -7.73
C LYS A 121 -27.28 6.60 -6.59
N ARG A 122 -28.30 7.42 -6.85
CA ARG A 122 -29.45 7.58 -5.94
C ARG A 122 -30.08 6.20 -5.69
N TYR A 123 -30.09 5.74 -4.43
CA TYR A 123 -30.54 4.40 -3.99
C TYR A 123 -29.62 3.22 -4.36
N GLY A 124 -28.39 3.47 -4.81
CA GLY A 124 -27.34 2.44 -4.76
C GLY A 124 -26.98 2.12 -3.31
N SER A 125 -26.46 0.94 -3.04
CA SER A 125 -25.91 0.56 -1.72
C SER A 125 -24.42 0.21 -1.80
N TRP A 126 -23.80 0.42 -2.96
CA TRP A 126 -22.49 -0.15 -3.25
C TRP A 126 -21.41 0.95 -3.32
N PRO A 127 -20.29 0.78 -2.60
CA PRO A 127 -19.12 1.65 -2.78
C PRO A 127 -18.62 1.57 -4.22
N PRO A 128 -17.81 2.54 -4.68
CA PRO A 128 -17.25 2.49 -6.02
C PRO A 128 -16.39 1.24 -6.16
N LEU A 129 -16.55 0.54 -7.27
CA LEU A 129 -15.68 -0.58 -7.61
C LEU A 129 -14.29 -0.06 -7.95
N ARG A 130 -13.24 -0.70 -7.44
CA ARG A 130 -11.86 -0.26 -7.62
C ARG A 130 -11.50 0.03 -9.09
N GLU A 131 -11.98 -0.80 -10.00
CA GLU A 131 -11.74 -0.70 -11.44
C GLU A 131 -12.42 0.48 -12.12
N THR A 132 -13.49 1.01 -11.52
CA THR A 132 -14.21 2.18 -12.05
C THR A 132 -13.60 3.49 -11.57
N ILE A 133 -12.70 3.46 -10.57
CA ILE A 133 -12.06 4.67 -10.05
C ILE A 133 -11.11 5.26 -11.07
N ASP A 134 -11.30 6.55 -11.34
CA ASP A 134 -10.36 7.39 -12.08
C ASP A 134 -9.33 8.01 -11.12
N SER A 135 -9.82 8.72 -10.09
CA SER A 135 -8.96 9.44 -9.15
C SER A 135 -9.57 9.57 -7.75
N PHE A 136 -8.68 9.74 -6.76
CA PHE A 136 -9.03 10.21 -5.42
C PHE A 136 -8.25 11.49 -5.13
N THR A 137 -8.96 12.57 -4.83
CA THR A 137 -8.39 13.90 -4.58
C THR A 137 -8.76 14.34 -3.17
N VAL A 138 -7.79 14.83 -2.41
CA VAL A 138 -8.03 15.35 -1.05
C VAL A 138 -7.57 16.80 -0.99
N VAL A 139 -8.54 17.71 -0.91
CA VAL A 139 -8.33 19.15 -0.96
C VAL A 139 -9.33 19.85 -0.06
N ASN A 140 -8.97 20.99 0.52
CA ASN A 140 -9.83 21.77 1.42
C ASN A 140 -10.43 20.92 2.55
N ASP A 141 -9.61 20.07 3.14
CA ASP A 141 -9.98 19.12 4.19
C ASP A 141 -11.12 18.15 3.84
N GLN A 142 -11.26 17.77 2.57
CA GLN A 142 -12.29 16.83 2.12
C GLN A 142 -11.77 15.92 1.00
N GLY A 143 -12.19 14.65 1.03
CA GLY A 143 -11.88 13.65 0.00
C GLY A 143 -12.95 13.58 -1.08
N PHE A 144 -12.52 13.45 -2.33
CA PHE A 144 -13.35 13.38 -3.53
C PHE A 144 -12.87 12.21 -4.39
N LEU A 145 -13.71 11.22 -4.60
CA LEU A 145 -13.43 10.10 -5.50
C LEU A 145 -14.25 10.27 -6.77
N LEU A 146 -13.55 10.32 -7.91
CA LEU A 146 -14.14 10.40 -9.24
C LEU A 146 -14.05 9.04 -9.92
N THR A 147 -15.17 8.57 -10.47
CA THR A 147 -15.18 7.38 -11.33
C THR A 147 -14.97 7.76 -12.79
N LYS A 148 -14.59 6.78 -13.60
CA LYS A 148 -14.47 6.90 -15.06
C LYS A 148 -15.79 7.26 -15.75
N GLN A 149 -16.92 7.01 -15.09
CA GLN A 149 -18.26 7.35 -15.57
C GLN A 149 -18.66 8.80 -15.23
N GLY A 150 -17.84 9.52 -14.46
CA GLY A 150 -18.14 10.87 -14.00
C GLY A 150 -18.91 10.92 -12.68
N ASP A 151 -19.07 9.78 -12.00
CA ASP A 151 -19.69 9.74 -10.68
C ASP A 151 -18.76 10.34 -9.63
N LEU A 152 -19.31 11.17 -8.74
CA LEU A 152 -18.57 11.82 -7.66
C LEU A 152 -19.01 11.29 -6.30
N TYR A 153 -18.04 10.79 -5.52
CA TYR A 153 -18.21 10.37 -4.14
C TYR A 153 -17.41 11.31 -3.25
N ILE A 154 -17.96 11.67 -2.09
CA ILE A 154 -17.36 12.68 -1.22
C ILE A 154 -17.21 12.11 0.19
N SER A 155 -16.11 12.40 0.87
CA SER A 155 -15.95 12.09 2.28
C SER A 155 -16.85 12.98 3.15
N SER A 156 -17.14 12.52 4.37
CA SER A 156 -17.66 13.43 5.40
C SER A 156 -16.69 14.60 5.61
N LYS A 157 -17.25 15.78 5.92
CA LYS A 157 -16.44 16.93 6.36
C LYS A 157 -15.85 16.64 7.75
N PRO A 158 -14.72 17.30 8.11
CA PRO A 158 -14.12 17.19 9.44
C PRO A 158 -15.12 17.47 10.56
#